data_AF-K2B9P1-F1
#
_entry.id   AF-K2B9P1-F1
#
_cell.length_a   1.000
_cell.length_b   1.000
_cell.length_c   1.000
_cell.angle_alpha   90.00
_cell.angle_beta   90.00
_cell.angle_gamma   90.00
#
_symmetry.space_group_name_H-M   'P 1'
#
loop_
_entity.id
_entity.type
_entity.pdbx_description
1 polymer ?
#
loop_
_entity_poly.entity_id
_entity_poly.type
_entity_poly.pdbx_seq_one_letter_code
_entity_poly.pdbx_strand_id
1 'polypeptide(L)' 'MLTLQTNLGNIVIELDKTNTPNTAENFINYAQNGFYDGTIFHRVISNFMIQGGG' A
#
# COMPACT_ATOMS: atom_id res chain seq x y z
N MET A 1 9.70 6.75 -2.63
CA MET A 1 9.40 5.78 -1.55
C MET A 1 8.21 6.30 -0.76
N LEU A 2 7.32 5.40 -0.34
CA LEU A 2 6.19 5.67 0.55
C LEU A 2 6.34 4.79 1.80
N THR A 3 5.77 5.23 2.91
CA THR A 3 5.77 4.45 4.16
C THR A 3 4.33 4.14 4.54
N LEU A 4 3.97 2.86 4.58
CA LEU A 4 2.73 2.40 5.21
C LEU A 4 2.98 2.26 6.71
N GLN A 5 2.31 3.11 7.49
CA GLN A 5 2.32 3.04 8.95
C GLN A 5 1.26 2.04 9.39
N THR A 6 1.67 0.93 9.98
CA THR A 6 0.75 -0.08 10.53
C THR A 6 0.89 -0.15 12.04
N ASN A 7 -0.08 -0.75 12.72
CA ASN A 7 -0.01 -1.00 14.16
C ASN A 7 1.09 -2.01 14.57
N LEU A 8 1.70 -2.71 13.62
CA LEU A 8 2.80 -3.67 13.86
C LEU A 8 4.15 -3.16 13.34
N GLY A 9 4.22 -1.91 12.89
CA GLY A 9 5.43 -1.27 12.39
C GLY A 9 5.29 -0.68 10.99
N ASN A 10 6.38 -0.11 10.50
CA ASN A 10 6.41 0.59 9.22
C ASN A 10 6.84 -0.35 8.10
N ILE A 11 6.13 -0.28 6.97
CA ILE A 11 6.51 -0.95 5.73
C ILE A 11 6.90 0.14 4.72
N VAL A 12 8.14 0.08 4.24
CA VAL A 12 8.64 1.04 3.25
C VAL A 12 8.50 0.43 1.86
N ILE A 13 7.85 1.17 0.95
CA ILE A 13 7.51 0.72 -0.40
C ILE A 13 8.17 1.64 -1.42
N GLU A 14 8.79 1.04 -2.43
CA GLU A 14 9.19 1.71 -3.65
C GLU A 14 8.21 1.36 -4.78
N LEU A 15 7.85 2.35 -5.60
CA LEU A 15 6.96 2.17 -6.74
C LEU A 15 7.77 2.30 -8.02
N ASP A 16 7.57 1.35 -8.94
CA ASP A 16 8.16 1.40 -10.28
C ASP A 16 7.40 2.38 -11.18
N LYS A 17 7.74 3.66 -11.03
CA LYS A 17 7.15 4.75 -11.81
C LYS A 17 7.56 4.72 -13.29
N THR A 18 8.63 4.01 -13.63
CA THR A 18 9.13 3.93 -15.01
C THR A 18 8.32 2.94 -15.83
N ASN A 19 8.11 1.73 -15.31
CA ASN A 19 7.38 0.69 -16.04
C ASN A 19 5.87 0.70 -15.77
N THR A 20 5.43 1.26 -14.63
CA THR A 20 4.00 1.28 -14.23
C THR A 20 3.50 2.67 -13.81
N PRO A 21 3.65 3.70 -14.66
CA PRO A 21 3.39 5.10 -14.29
C PRO A 21 1.95 5.34 -13.80
N ASN A 22 0.94 4.83 -14.53
CA ASN A 22 -0.47 5.03 -14.20
C ASN A 22 -0.86 4.36 -12.88
N THR A 23 -0.36 3.14 -12.63
CA THR A 23 -0.63 2.40 -11.39
C THR A 23 0.05 3.07 -10.21
N ALA A 24 1.29 3.53 -10.38
CA ALA A 24 2.02 4.26 -9.35
C ALA A 24 1.32 5.58 -8.99
N GLU A 25 0.87 6.34 -10.00
CA GLU A 25 0.14 7.60 -9.79
C GLU A 25 -1.20 7.35 -9.08
N ASN A 26 -1.98 6.36 -9.52
CA ASN A 26 -3.22 5.98 -8.86
C ASN A 26 -3.00 5.61 -7.38
N PHE A 27 -1.98 4.80 -7.09
CA PHE A 27 -1.65 4.41 -5.71
C PHE A 27 -1.25 5.62 -4.85
N ILE A 28 -0.43 6.53 -5.38
CA ILE A 28 -0.03 7.77 -4.71
C ILE A 28 -1.26 8.64 -4.42
N ASN A 29 -2.16 8.79 -5.39
CA ASN A 29 -3.36 9.61 -5.24
C ASN A 29 -4.27 9.08 -4.13
N TYR A 30 -4.52 7.77 -4.08
CA TYR A 30 -5.28 7.18 -2.96
C TYR A 30 -4.59 7.42 -1.61
N ALA A 31 -3.28 7.22 -1.54
CA ALA A 31 -2.52 7.43 -0.31
C ALA A 31 -2.55 8.90 0.16
N GLN A 32 -2.35 9.87 -0.75
CA GLN A 32 -2.37 11.29 -0.42
C GLN A 32 -3.74 11.80 0.01
N ASN A 33 -4.81 11.20 -0.49
CA ASN A 33 -6.18 11.51 -0.09
C ASN A 33 -6.61 10.80 1.20
N GLY A 34 -5.71 10.10 1.89
CA GLY A 34 -6.00 9.38 3.14
C GLY A 34 -6.91 8.17 2.95
N PHE A 35 -7.09 7.67 1.71
CA PHE A 35 -8.02 6.58 1.43
C PHE A 35 -7.66 5.28 2.17
N TYR A 36 -6.36 5.01 2.33
CA TYR A 36 -5.88 3.81 3.01
C TYR A 36 -5.87 3.95 4.54
N ASP A 37 -6.13 5.14 5.08
CA ASP A 37 -6.06 5.39 6.52
C ASP A 37 -7.17 4.61 7.24
N GLY A 38 -6.79 3.89 8.28
CA GLY A 38 -7.71 3.03 9.03
C GLY A 38 -8.16 1.74 8.33
N THR A 39 -7.70 1.49 7.09
CA THR A 39 -7.94 0.20 6.43
C THR A 39 -7.15 -0.94 7.10
N ILE A 40 -7.63 -2.18 6.94
CA ILE A 40 -7.00 -3.37 7.51
C ILE A 40 -6.45 -4.29 6.41
N PHE A 41 -5.53 -5.16 6.79
CA PHE A 41 -5.23 -6.36 6.00
C PHE A 41 -6.33 -7.40 6.21
N HIS A 42 -7.38 -7.35 5.39
CA HIS A 42 -8.55 -8.22 5.54
C HIS A 42 -8.29 -9.67 5.12
N ARG A 43 -7.19 -9.95 4.40
CA ARG A 43 -6.82 -11.30 3.98
C ARG A 43 -5.34 -11.56 4.23
N VAL A 44 -5.07 -12.61 5.01
CA VAL A 44 -3.73 -13.03 5.41
C VAL A 44 -3.59 -14.54 5.19
N ILE A 45 -2.68 -14.93 4.30
CA ILE A 45 -2.39 -16.33 4.00
C ILE A 45 -0.90 -16.57 4.23
N SER A 46 -0.60 -17.39 5.22
CA SER A 46 0.78 -17.73 5.59
C SER A 46 1.55 -18.33 4.41
N ASN A 47 2.82 -17.93 4.27
CA ASN A 47 3.71 -18.32 3.17
C ASN A 47 3.18 -18.01 1.76
N PHE A 48 2.23 -17.07 1.64
CA PHE A 48 1.72 -16.63 0.36
C PHE A 48 1.68 -15.11 0.28
N MET A 49 0.72 -14.46 0.94
CA MET A 49 0.58 -12.99 0.87
C MET A 49 -0.33 -12.41 1.96
N ILE A 50 -0.27 -11.08 2.07
CA ILE A 50 -1.25 -10.23 2.75
C ILE A 50 -1.92 -9.30 1.74
N GLN A 51 -3.20 -9.03 1.93
CA GLN A 51 -4.00 -8.14 1.07
C GLN A 51 -4.83 -7.20 1.95
N GLY A 52 -4.86 -5.93 1.54
CA GLY A 52 -5.62 -4.85 2.17
C GLY A 52 -5.88 -3.73 1.16
N GLY A 53 -6.33 -2.56 1.65
CA GLY A 53 -6.53 -1.37 0.82
C GLY A 53 -7.88 -1.29 0.09
N GLY A 54 -8.98 -1.59 0.79
CA GLY A 54 -10.32 -1.73 0.20
C GLY A 54 -10.59 -3.18 -0.14
#